data_AF-A0A521Y3M0-F1
#
_entry.id   AF-A0A521Y3M0-F1
#
_cell.length_a   1.000
_cell.length_b   1.000
_cell.length_c   1.000
_cell.angle_alpha   90.00
_cell.angle_beta   90.00
_cell.angle_gamma   90.00
#
_symmetry.space_group_name_H-M   'P 1'
#
loop_
_entity.id
_entity.type
_entity.pdbx_description
1 polymer ?
#
loop_
_entity_poly.entity_id
_entity_poly.type
_entity_poly.pdbx_seq_one_letter_code
_entity_poly.pdbx_strand_id
1 'polypeptide(L)'
;MLKQATALIALSIGTILTMSYGQEAVQMLIQAHDWVSDGLTQVFSGGQAGNLIRGLIALLSIPVLVGLIPAITYWVIKRHWFPYFMEVVWVVWLIQAGALLVAYKIAA
;
A
#
# COMPACT_ATOMS: atom_id res chain seq x y z
N MET A 1 -2.74 -22.28 25.77
CA MET A 1 -2.11 -21.18 26.54
C MET A 1 -0.63 -21.01 26.20
N LEU A 2 0.29 -21.89 26.63
CA LEU A 2 1.75 -21.69 26.40
C LEU A 2 2.12 -21.58 24.90
N LYS A 3 1.60 -22.48 24.05
CA LYS A 3 1.86 -22.48 22.59
C LYS A 3 1.43 -21.19 21.88
N GLN A 4 0.32 -20.57 22.32
CA GLN A 4 -0.15 -19.29 21.78
C GLN A 4 0.69 -18.12 22.28
N ALA A 5 1.12 -18.17 23.55
CA ALA A 5 2.05 -17.17 24.08
C ALA A 5 3.40 -17.21 23.36
N THR A 6 3.96 -18.39 23.09
CA THR A 6 5.21 -18.52 22.31
C THR A 6 5.04 -18.05 20.87
N ALA A 7 3.90 -18.37 20.23
CA ALA A 7 3.60 -17.87 18.89
C ALA A 7 3.47 -16.35 18.84
N LEU A 8 2.82 -15.74 19.84
CA LEU A 8 2.70 -14.28 19.97
C LEU A 8 4.07 -13.62 20.20
N ILE A 9 4.92 -14.18 21.07
CA ILE A 9 6.27 -13.66 21.31
C ILE A 9 7.11 -13.76 20.04
N ALA A 10 7.05 -14.88 19.32
CA ALA A 10 7.75 -15.06 18.06
C ALA A 10 7.26 -14.09 16.98
N LEU A 11 5.94 -13.87 16.89
CA LEU A 11 5.35 -12.87 15.99
C LEU A 11 5.78 -11.44 16.36
N SER A 12 5.76 -11.08 17.64
CA SER A 12 6.18 -9.75 18.10
C SER A 12 7.65 -9.49 17.79
N ILE A 13 8.54 -10.46 18.05
CA ILE A 13 9.96 -10.35 17.71
C ILE A 13 10.14 -10.26 16.20
N GLY A 14 9.45 -11.11 15.43
CA GLY A 14 9.48 -11.05 13.96
C GLY A 14 9.03 -9.69 13.42
N THR A 15 8.00 -9.10 14.04
CA THR A 15 7.46 -7.78 13.66
C THR A 15 8.48 -6.68 13.96
N ILE A 16 9.17 -6.73 15.10
CA ILE A 16 10.23 -5.76 15.45
C ILE A 16 11.40 -5.86 14.47
N LEU A 17 11.81 -7.08 14.11
CA LEU A 17 12.91 -7.31 13.17
C LEU A 17 12.57 -6.90 11.73
N THR A 18 11.28 -6.99 11.35
CA THR A 18 10.79 -6.55 10.04
C THR A 18 10.30 -5.10 10.03
N MET A 19 10.35 -4.40 11.16
CA MET A 19 9.82 -3.04 11.30
C MET A 19 10.55 -2.04 10.39
N SER A 20 11.88 -2.16 10.25
CA SER A 20 12.65 -1.29 9.35
C SER A 20 12.24 -1.49 7.89
N TYR A 21 12.11 -2.74 7.44
CA TYR A 21 11.66 -3.08 6.08
C TYR A 21 10.21 -2.67 5.84
N GLY A 22 9.34 -2.78 6.86
CA GLY A 22 7.96 -2.32 6.78
C GLY A 22 7.86 -0.80 6.67
N GLN A 23 8.64 -0.06 7.45
CA GLN A 23 8.71 1.41 7.35
C GLN A 23 9.24 1.87 6.00
N GLU A 24 10.29 1.22 5.50
CA GLU A 24 10.89 1.54 4.20
C GLU A 24 9.92 1.23 3.05
N ALA A 25 9.19 0.12 3.13
CA ALA A 25 8.12 -0.22 2.19
C ALA A 25 6.97 0.80 2.22
N VAL A 26 6.55 1.25 3.41
CA VAL A 26 5.50 2.27 3.56
C VAL A 26 5.99 3.63 3.05
N GLN A 27 7.23 4.02 3.32
CA GLN A 27 7.81 5.25 2.77
C GLN A 27 7.89 5.20 1.24
N MET A 28 8.29 4.07 0.68
CA MET A 28 8.34 3.88 -0.77
C MET A 28 6.93 3.96 -1.37
N LEU A 29 5.91 3.43 -0.67
CA LEU A 29 4.51 3.53 -1.06
C LEU A 29 4.00 4.99 -1.05
N ILE A 30 4.36 5.76 -0.03
CA ILE A 30 4.01 7.19 0.08
C ILE A 30 4.71 7.98 -1.03
N GLN A 31 6.00 7.75 -1.27
CA GLN A 31 6.73 8.42 -2.36
C GLN A 31 6.15 8.09 -3.74
N ALA A 32 5.73 6.84 -3.97
CA ALA A 32 5.02 6.47 -5.18
C ALA A 32 3.66 7.17 -5.28
N HIS A 33 2.95 7.37 -4.16
CA HIS A 33 1.72 8.16 -4.11
C HIS A 33 1.95 9.61 -4.49
N ASP A 34 2.96 10.24 -3.90
CA ASP A 34 3.29 11.63 -4.15
C ASP A 34 3.72 11.83 -5.61
N TRP A 35 4.48 10.90 -6.19
CA TRP A 35 4.87 10.97 -7.60
C TRP A 35 3.66 10.91 -8.56
N VAL A 36 2.74 9.97 -8.33
CA VAL A 36 1.49 9.87 -9.10
C VAL A 36 0.60 11.10 -8.86
N SER A 37 0.55 11.54 -7.60
CA SER A 37 -0.07 12.77 -7.13
C SER A 37 0.78 14.03 -7.35
N ASP A 38 1.76 14.01 -8.25
CA ASP A 38 2.34 15.21 -8.87
C ASP A 38 2.08 15.18 -10.39
N GLY A 39 2.15 14.00 -11.01
CA GLY A 39 1.77 13.82 -12.41
C GLY A 39 0.31 14.16 -12.70
N LEU A 40 -0.61 13.77 -11.82
CA LEU A 40 -2.04 14.07 -11.97
C LEU A 40 -2.40 15.58 -11.84
N THR A 41 -1.51 16.46 -11.35
CA THR A 41 -1.82 17.89 -11.06
C THR A 41 -1.61 18.71 -12.30
N GLN A 42 -0.77 18.22 -13.23
CA GLN A 42 -0.75 18.71 -14.59
C GLN A 42 -2.05 18.41 -15.34
N VAL A 43 -2.75 17.32 -15.02
CA VAL A 43 -3.98 16.88 -15.72
C VAL A 43 -5.26 17.40 -15.06
N PHE A 44 -5.29 17.53 -13.73
CA PHE A 44 -6.48 17.91 -12.93
C PHE A 44 -6.31 19.25 -12.18
N SER A 45 -5.85 20.30 -12.87
CA SER A 45 -5.51 21.62 -12.30
C SER A 45 -6.71 22.53 -11.95
N GLY A 46 -7.95 22.02 -11.89
CA GLY A 46 -9.16 22.85 -11.78
C GLY A 46 -10.07 22.53 -10.59
N GLY A 47 -9.71 22.99 -9.38
CA GLY A 47 -10.66 23.16 -8.27
C GLY A 47 -10.77 22.02 -7.24
N GLN A 48 -11.52 22.28 -6.17
CA GLN A 48 -11.66 21.43 -4.97
C GLN A 48 -12.19 20.01 -5.30
N ALA A 49 -13.04 19.89 -6.32
CA ALA A 49 -13.51 18.59 -6.83
C ALA A 49 -12.41 17.79 -7.55
N GLY A 50 -11.52 18.48 -8.29
CA GLY A 50 -10.37 17.85 -8.94
C GLY A 50 -9.37 17.28 -7.94
N ASN A 51 -9.12 17.99 -6.84
CA ASN A 51 -8.26 17.49 -5.76
C ASN A 51 -8.83 16.24 -5.07
N LEU A 52 -10.16 16.18 -4.89
CA LEU A 52 -10.83 15.05 -4.25
C LEU A 52 -10.83 13.80 -5.16
N ILE A 53 -11.15 13.98 -6.44
CA ILE A 53 -11.09 12.92 -7.45
C ILE A 53 -9.66 12.40 -7.60
N ARG A 54 -8.67 13.29 -7.54
CA ARG A 54 -7.26 12.93 -7.61
C ARG A 54 -6.79 12.09 -6.43
N GLY A 55 -7.18 12.46 -5.22
CA GLY A 55 -6.91 11.64 -4.03
C GLY A 55 -7.56 10.26 -4.12
N LEU A 56 -8.79 10.17 -4.63
CA LEU A 56 -9.48 8.90 -4.85
C LEU A 56 -8.81 8.03 -5.93
N ILE A 57 -8.41 8.62 -7.05
CA ILE A 57 -7.68 7.91 -8.12
C ILE A 57 -6.34 7.42 -7.58
N ALA A 58 -5.58 8.26 -6.87
CA ALA A 58 -4.30 7.90 -6.29
C ALA A 58 -4.43 6.83 -5.17
N LEU A 59 -5.56 6.80 -4.46
CA LEU A 59 -5.88 5.75 -3.50
C LEU A 59 -6.13 4.39 -4.17
N LEU A 60 -6.74 4.40 -5.35
CA LEU A 60 -7.09 3.18 -6.09
C LEU A 60 -5.97 2.69 -7.01
N SER A 61 -5.20 3.60 -7.60
CA SER A 61 -4.16 3.26 -8.58
C SER A 61 -2.95 2.61 -7.93
N ILE A 62 -2.59 3.00 -6.71
CA ILE A 62 -1.41 2.50 -6.00
C ILE A 62 -1.49 1.03 -5.64
N PRO A 63 -2.57 0.53 -5.00
CA PRO A 63 -2.65 -0.89 -4.67
C PRO A 63 -2.64 -1.76 -5.93
N VAL A 64 -3.23 -1.27 -7.03
CA VAL A 64 -3.17 -1.94 -8.33
C VAL A 64 -1.75 -1.95 -8.88
N LEU A 65 -1.04 -0.83 -8.88
CA LEU A 65 0.35 -0.75 -9.36
C LEU A 65 1.31 -1.58 -8.52
N VAL A 66 1.15 -1.57 -7.20
CA VAL A 66 1.99 -2.32 -6.26
C VAL A 66 1.70 -3.81 -6.37
N GLY A 67 0.43 -4.21 -6.53
CA GLY A 67 0.07 -5.60 -6.82
C GLY A 67 0.55 -6.08 -8.20
N LEU A 68 0.75 -5.16 -9.14
CA LEU A 68 1.25 -5.45 -10.49
C LEU A 68 2.71 -5.88 -10.50
N ILE A 69 3.54 -5.34 -9.59
CA ILE A 69 4.97 -5.69 -9.48
C ILE A 69 5.19 -7.19 -9.20
N PRO A 70 4.62 -7.79 -8.13
CA PRO A 70 4.75 -9.22 -7.87
C PRO A 70 4.01 -10.05 -8.92
N ALA A 71 2.90 -9.56 -9.49
CA ALA A 71 2.17 -10.27 -10.53
C ALA A 71 2.99 -10.39 -11.83
N ILE A 72 3.64 -9.32 -12.28
CA ILE A 72 4.55 -9.34 -13.44
C ILE A 72 5.75 -10.22 -13.13
N THR A 73 6.37 -10.08 -11.95
CA THR A 73 7.51 -10.90 -11.55
C THR A 73 7.17 -12.40 -11.59
N TYR A 74 6.01 -12.77 -11.04
CA TYR A 74 5.53 -14.15 -11.08
C TYR A 74 5.18 -14.61 -12.49
N TRP A 75 4.58 -13.74 -13.30
CA TRP A 75 4.25 -14.05 -14.69
C TRP A 75 5.52 -14.26 -15.54
N VAL A 76 6.57 -13.47 -15.35
CA VAL A 76 7.85 -13.64 -16.06
C VAL A 76 8.53 -14.97 -15.71
N ILE A 77 8.50 -15.38 -14.45
CA ILE A 77 9.17 -16.60 -13.98
C ILE A 77 8.34 -17.85 -14.29
N LYS A 78 7.03 -17.81 -14.02
CA LYS A 78 6.14 -18.97 -14.07
C LYS A 78 5.22 -19.01 -15.28
N ARG A 79 5.18 -17.95 -16.11
CA ARG A 79 4.29 -17.78 -17.29
C ARG A 79 2.79 -17.99 -17.02
N HIS A 80 2.40 -18.03 -15.75
CA HIS A 80 1.02 -18.13 -15.31
C HIS A 80 0.59 -16.85 -14.62
N TRP A 81 -0.69 -16.51 -14.76
CA TRP A 81 -1.30 -15.40 -14.05
C TRP A 81 -1.24 -15.63 -12.55
N PHE A 82 -0.89 -14.59 -11.80
CA PHE A 82 -0.79 -14.66 -10.35
C PHE A 82 -2.20 -14.77 -9.74
N PRO A 83 -2.56 -15.91 -9.12
CA PRO A 83 -3.93 -16.15 -8.66
C PRO A 83 -4.34 -15.23 -7.49
N TYR A 84 -3.35 -14.72 -6.74
CA TYR A 84 -3.56 -13.87 -5.56
C TYR A 84 -3.46 -12.37 -5.87
N PHE A 85 -3.51 -11.97 -7.14
CA PHE A 85 -3.39 -10.56 -7.53
C PHE A 85 -4.41 -9.68 -6.82
N MET A 86 -5.69 -10.05 -6.87
CA MET A 86 -6.75 -9.28 -6.22
C MET A 86 -6.60 -9.24 -4.69
N GLU A 87 -6.12 -10.32 -4.07
CA GLU A 87 -5.87 -10.35 -2.62
C GLU A 87 -4.77 -9.39 -2.22
N VAL A 88 -3.67 -9.33 -2.98
CA VAL A 88 -2.59 -8.37 -2.76
C VAL A 88 -3.07 -6.93 -2.94
N VAL A 89 -3.83 -6.65 -3.99
CA VAL A 89 -4.44 -5.33 -4.23
C VAL A 89 -5.32 -4.92 -3.05
N TRP A 90 -6.17 -5.82 -2.55
CA TRP A 90 -7.04 -5.56 -1.40
C TRP A 90 -6.27 -5.31 -0.11
N VAL A 91 -5.22 -6.10 0.18
CA VAL A 91 -4.38 -5.92 1.36
C VAL A 91 -3.67 -4.57 1.32
N VAL A 92 -3.06 -4.22 0.18
CA VAL A 92 -2.37 -2.93 0.02
C VAL A 92 -3.36 -1.77 0.13
N TRP A 93 -4.57 -1.91 -0.44
CA TRP A 93 -5.62 -0.89 -0.34
C TRP A 93 -6.07 -0.68 1.11
N LEU A 94 -6.29 -1.76 1.87
CA LEU A 94 -6.66 -1.68 3.30
C LEU A 94 -5.58 -1.00 4.14
N ILE A 95 -4.31 -1.33 3.91
CA ILE A 95 -3.17 -0.70 4.60
C ILE A 95 -3.14 0.80 4.29
N GLN A 96 -3.29 1.17 3.02
CA GLN A 96 -3.25 2.57 2.59
C GLN A 96 -4.44 3.38 3.13
N ALA A 97 -5.65 2.84 3.05
CA ALA A 97 -6.84 3.47 3.61
C ALA A 97 -6.73 3.63 5.13
N GLY A 98 -6.21 2.63 5.84
CA GLY A 98 -5.94 2.69 7.28
C GLY A 98 -4.89 3.75 7.63
N ALA A 99 -3.79 3.81 6.89
CA ALA A 99 -2.73 4.80 7.09
C ALA A 99 -3.25 6.24 6.93
N LEU A 100 -4.08 6.49 5.91
CA LEU A 100 -4.68 7.81 5.68
C LEU A 100 -5.68 8.20 6.77
N LEU A 101 -6.50 7.25 7.24
CA LEU A 101 -7.41 7.47 8.37
C LEU A 101 -6.66 7.87 9.64
N VAL A 102 -5.56 7.17 9.95
CA VAL A 102 -4.71 7.47 11.10
C VAL A 102 -4.03 8.83 10.92
N ALA A 103 -3.46 9.11 9.74
CA ALA A 103 -2.84 10.40 9.45
C ALA A 103 -3.83 11.57 9.57
N TYR A 104 -5.06 11.41 9.07
CA TYR A 104 -6.12 12.42 9.21
C TYR A 104 -6.51 12.64 10.68
N LYS A 105 -6.58 11.57 11.47
CA LYS A 105 -6.89 11.65 12.90
C LYS A 105 -5.80 12.31 13.74
N ILE A 106 -4.56 12.33 13.25
CA ILE A 106 -3.42 13.00 13.90
C ILE A 106 -3.38 14.50 13.53
N ALA A 107 -4.00 14.90 12.42
CA ALA A 107 -4.03 16.28 11.94
C ALA A 107 -5.27 17.10 12.37
N ALA A 108 -6.25 16.47 13.03
CA ALA A 108 -7.48 17.07 13.53
C ALA A 108 -7.45 17.21 15.07
#